data_AF-A0A176S3U8-F1
#
_entry.id   AF-A0A176S3U8-F1
#
_cell.length_a   1.000
_cell.length_b   1.000
_cell.length_c   1.000
_cell.angle_alpha   90.00
_cell.angle_beta   90.00
_cell.angle_gamma   90.00
#
_symmetry.space_group_name_H-M   'P 1'
#
loop_
_entity.id
_entity.type
_entity.pdbx_description
1 polymer ?
#
loop_
_entity_poly.entity_id
_entity_poly.type
_entity_poly.pdbx_seq_one_letter_code
_entity_poly.pdbx_strand_id
1 'polypeptide(L)'
;MPLRSIALLAGLIPLFSVHAVYLISAIFEHVSWCVPYFEGCTSISKAGRHSPANYVFRATMIPWAVVLMIYWTLVCEWLIAMGDKKGLVNRAILYLGIIAAIFLILYATALGAEGQIYRLLRRYGVIIFFAFTYLA
;
A
#
# COMPACT_ATOMS: atom_id res chain seq x y z
N MET A 1 8.12 1.28 -22.80
CA MET A 1 7.37 1.59 -21.56
C MET A 1 8.28 1.29 -20.36
N PRO A 2 8.37 2.17 -19.33
CA PRO A 2 9.23 1.96 -18.16
C PRO A 2 8.65 0.96 -17.13
N LEU A 3 7.82 0.00 -17.57
CA LEU A 3 7.05 -0.90 -16.71
C LEU A 3 7.93 -1.66 -15.72
N ARG A 4 9.11 -2.13 -16.14
CA ARG A 4 10.06 -2.84 -15.28
C ARG A 4 10.49 -2.01 -14.06
N SER A 5 10.87 -0.75 -14.28
CA SER A 5 11.33 0.12 -13.19
C SER A 5 10.18 0.46 -12.23
N ILE A 6 8.99 0.72 -12.76
CA ILE A 6 7.80 0.99 -11.94
C ILE A 6 7.38 -0.25 -11.14
N ALA A 7 7.43 -1.45 -11.73
CA ALA A 7 7.17 -2.70 -11.03
C ALA A 7 8.16 -2.95 -9.88
N LEU A 8 9.46 -2.67 -10.11
CA LEU A 8 10.48 -2.74 -9.06
C LEU A 8 10.18 -1.76 -7.92
N LEU A 9 9.83 -0.51 -8.23
CA LEU A 9 9.44 0.47 -7.21
C LEU A 9 8.18 0.03 -6.44
N ALA A 10 7.20 -0.54 -7.14
CA ALA A 10 5.97 -1.05 -6.53
C ALA A 10 6.24 -2.17 -5.51
N GLY A 11 7.30 -2.97 -5.68
CA GLY A 11 7.70 -3.99 -4.71
C GLY A 11 8.69 -3.51 -3.64
N LEU A 12 9.67 -2.67 -4.01
CA LEU A 12 10.77 -2.29 -3.11
C LEU A 12 10.37 -1.22 -2.09
N ILE A 13 9.54 -0.24 -2.47
CA ILE A 13 9.10 0.81 -1.54
C ILE A 13 8.36 0.24 -0.31
N PRO A 14 7.35 -0.64 -0.46
CA PRO A 14 6.64 -1.19 0.69
C PRO A 14 7.53 -2.13 1.51
N LEU A 15 8.43 -2.88 0.86
CA LEU A 15 9.40 -3.71 1.56
C LEU A 15 10.28 -2.86 2.49
N PHE A 16 10.88 -1.79 1.96
CA PHE A 16 11.69 -0.86 2.75
C PHE A 16 10.86 -0.22 3.87
N SER A 17 9.67 0.29 3.53
CA SER A 17 8.79 0.98 4.49
C SER A 17 8.40 0.09 5.67
N VAL A 18 8.03 -1.17 5.44
CA VAL A 18 7.65 -2.10 6.51
C VAL A 18 8.78 -2.30 7.51
N HIS A 19 10.01 -2.49 7.03
CA HIS A 19 11.18 -2.69 7.88
C HIS A 19 11.59 -1.41 8.61
N ALA A 20 11.60 -0.27 7.91
CA ALA A 20 11.94 1.02 8.52
C ALA A 20 10.92 1.41 9.61
N VAL A 21 9.62 1.28 9.32
CA VAL A 21 8.55 1.58 10.27
C VAL A 21 8.61 0.65 11.48
N TYR A 22 8.84 -0.66 11.26
CA TYR A 22 9.01 -1.60 12.36
C TYR A 22 10.21 -1.23 13.25
N LEU A 23 11.38 -1.01 12.65
CA LEU A 23 12.61 -0.69 13.39
C LEU A 23 12.45 0.57 14.23
N ILE A 24 11.90 1.65 13.64
CA ILE A 24 11.64 2.90 14.35
C ILE A 24 10.62 2.66 15.47
N SER A 25 9.56 1.90 15.21
CA SER A 25 8.54 1.61 16.22
C SER A 25 9.10 0.82 17.42
N ALA A 26 10.01 -0.13 17.17
CA ALA A 26 10.67 -0.93 18.21
C ALA A 26 11.70 -0.11 19.01
N ILE A 27 12.47 0.77 18.36
CA ILE A 27 13.41 1.70 19.03
C ILE A 27 12.68 2.62 20.00
N PHE A 28 11.49 3.09 19.64
CA PHE A 28 10.66 3.94 20.50
C PHE A 28 9.70 3.15 21.40
N GLU A 29 9.91 1.83 21.55
CA GLU A 29 9.15 0.94 22.44
C GLU A 29 7.62 0.91 22.20
N HIS A 30 7.16 1.34 21.02
CA HIS A 30 5.74 1.25 20.64
C HIS A 30 5.31 -0.19 20.31
N VAL A 31 6.28 -1.04 19.96
CA VAL A 31 6.12 -2.47 19.70
C VAL A 31 7.29 -3.23 20.31
N SER A 32 7.09 -4.51 20.62
CA SER A 32 8.14 -5.38 21.15
C SER A 32 9.21 -5.67 20.09
N TRP A 33 10.46 -5.75 20.53
CA TRP A 33 11.56 -6.31 19.74
C TRP A 33 11.35 -7.81 19.55
N CYS A 34 11.09 -8.21 18.31
CA CYS A 34 11.00 -9.60 17.88
C CYS A 34 11.39 -9.72 16.39
N VAL A 35 11.29 -10.91 15.79
CA VAL A 35 11.25 -11.08 14.34
C VAL A 35 9.80 -11.27 13.91
N PRO A 36 9.09 -10.23 13.40
CA PRO A 36 7.65 -10.29 13.16
C PRO A 36 7.21 -11.39 12.20
N TYR A 37 8.07 -11.77 11.26
CA TYR A 37 7.80 -12.83 10.27
C TYR A 37 7.72 -14.23 10.87
N PHE A 38 8.37 -14.47 12.01
CA PHE A 38 8.36 -15.76 12.69
C PHE A 38 7.52 -15.74 13.97
N GLU A 39 7.59 -14.63 14.72
CA GLU A 39 6.97 -14.53 16.05
C GLU A 39 5.61 -13.84 16.05
N GLY A 40 5.27 -13.09 14.99
CA GLY A 40 3.95 -12.44 14.88
C GLY A 40 3.66 -11.38 15.96
N CYS A 41 4.68 -10.82 16.62
CA CYS A 41 4.49 -9.91 17.76
C CYS A 41 3.79 -8.58 17.42
N THR A 42 3.80 -8.19 16.14
CA THR A 42 3.18 -6.94 15.67
C THR A 42 2.72 -7.05 14.22
N SER A 43 1.84 -6.14 13.81
CA SER A 43 1.46 -5.92 12.41
C SER A 43 1.95 -4.56 11.95
N ILE A 44 2.08 -4.36 10.62
CA ILE A 44 2.47 -3.06 10.07
C ILE A 44 1.51 -1.93 10.50
N SER A 45 0.21 -2.20 10.59
CA SER A 45 -0.79 -1.25 11.06
C SER A 45 -0.63 -0.88 12.53
N LYS A 46 -0.08 -1.77 13.37
CA LYS A 46 0.24 -1.50 14.77
C LYS A 46 1.55 -0.71 14.86
N ALA A 47 2.60 -1.16 14.16
CA ALA A 47 3.91 -0.53 14.15
C ALA A 47 3.88 0.92 13.63
N GLY A 48 3.13 1.19 12.56
CA GLY A 48 3.01 2.53 11.96
C GLY A 48 1.99 3.46 12.62
N ARG A 49 1.41 3.10 13.78
CA ARG A 49 0.34 3.88 14.40
C ARG A 49 0.83 5.12 15.15
N HIS A 50 1.96 5.01 15.83
CA HIS A 50 2.47 6.04 16.74
C HIS A 50 3.65 6.79 16.11
N SER A 51 3.77 8.08 16.42
CA SER A 51 4.90 8.90 15.99
C SER A 51 6.17 8.49 16.75
N PRO A 52 7.35 8.45 16.12
CA PRO A 52 7.63 9.00 14.78
C PRO A 52 7.43 8.01 13.62
N ALA A 53 7.23 6.71 13.88
CA ALA A 53 7.07 5.69 12.85
C ALA A 53 5.90 5.97 11.88
N ASN A 54 4.84 6.59 12.38
CA ASN A 54 3.69 7.04 11.58
C ASN A 54 4.09 8.02 10.46
N TYR A 55 4.97 8.98 10.74
CA TYR A 55 5.41 9.93 9.72
C TYR A 55 6.15 9.24 8.58
N VAL A 56 7.02 8.28 8.89
CA VAL A 56 7.72 7.47 7.88
C VAL A 56 6.74 6.61 7.09
N PHE A 57 5.75 6.01 7.76
CA PHE A 57 4.70 5.24 7.09
C PHE A 57 3.96 6.11 6.06
N ARG A 58 3.48 7.29 6.45
CA ARG A 58 2.76 8.20 5.53
C ARG A 58 3.65 8.70 4.41
N ALA A 59 4.88 9.11 4.73
CA ALA A 59 5.84 9.65 3.77
C ALA A 59 6.25 8.62 2.70
N THR A 60 6.15 7.33 2.99
CA THR A 60 6.50 6.26 2.04
C THR A 60 5.28 5.67 1.34
N MET A 61 4.19 5.41 2.07
CA MET A 61 3.00 4.72 1.55
C MET A 61 2.14 5.59 0.64
N ILE A 62 2.05 6.90 0.89
CA ILE A 62 1.27 7.80 0.04
C ILE A 62 1.93 7.94 -1.35
N PRO A 63 3.25 8.21 -1.46
CA PRO A 63 3.92 8.16 -2.76
C PRO A 63 3.87 6.77 -3.41
N TRP A 64 3.96 5.70 -2.63
CA TRP A 64 3.82 4.34 -3.17
C TRP A 64 2.45 4.11 -3.82
N ALA A 65 1.37 4.65 -3.27
CA ALA A 65 0.06 4.59 -3.90
C ALA A 65 0.04 5.25 -5.28
N VAL A 66 0.76 6.37 -5.45
CA VAL A 66 0.90 7.03 -6.77
C VAL A 66 1.68 6.13 -7.73
N VAL A 67 2.75 5.47 -7.27
CA VAL A 67 3.47 4.46 -8.06
C VAL A 67 2.55 3.33 -8.50
N LEU A 68 1.64 2.87 -7.64
CA LEU A 68 0.64 1.85 -8.00
C LEU A 68 -0.35 2.34 -9.07
N MET A 69 -0.81 3.59 -9.01
CA MET A 69 -1.69 4.15 -10.06
C MET A 69 -0.99 4.15 -11.44
N ILE A 70 0.29 4.55 -11.47
CA ILE A 70 1.11 4.51 -12.68
C ILE A 70 1.32 3.07 -13.13
N TYR A 71 1.63 2.16 -12.20
CA TYR A 71 1.82 0.74 -12.47
C TYR A 71 0.61 0.12 -13.17
N TRP A 72 -0.60 0.29 -12.63
CA TRP A 72 -1.81 -0.29 -13.21
C TRP A 72 -2.13 0.27 -14.59
N THR A 73 -1.83 1.55 -14.83
CA THR A 73 -1.94 2.16 -16.16
C THR A 73 -0.98 1.48 -17.15
N LEU A 74 0.28 1.32 -16.77
CA LEU A 74 1.29 0.68 -17.61
C LEU A 74 1.01 -0.82 -17.84
N VAL A 75 0.45 -1.53 -16.86
CA VAL A 75 0.01 -2.93 -17.03
C VAL A 75 -1.07 -3.01 -18.10
N CYS A 76 -2.07 -2.13 -18.07
CA CYS A 76 -3.13 -2.13 -19.07
C CYS A 76 -2.62 -1.82 -20.48
N GLU A 77 -1.71 -0.85 -20.62
CA GLU A 77 -1.05 -0.55 -21.89
C GLU A 77 -0.19 -1.71 -22.38
N TRP A 78 0.53 -2.38 -21.48
CA TRP A 78 1.34 -3.54 -21.80
C TRP A 78 0.49 -4.72 -22.28
N LEU A 79 -0.64 -5.02 -21.62
CA LEU A 79 -1.56 -6.08 -22.06
C LEU A 79 -2.08 -5.83 -23.48
N ILE A 80 -2.47 -4.58 -23.79
CA ILE A 80 -2.91 -4.20 -25.13
C ILE A 80 -1.78 -4.37 -26.16
N ALA A 81 -0.56 -3.97 -25.80
CA ALA A 81 0.61 -4.15 -26.67
C ALA A 81 0.95 -5.63 -26.92
N MET A 82 0.58 -6.52 -26.01
CA MET A 82 0.72 -7.98 -26.14
C MET A 82 -0.41 -8.63 -26.96
N GLY A 83 -1.35 -7.84 -27.49
CA GLY A 83 -2.44 -8.31 -28.35
C GLY A 83 -3.78 -8.46 -27.65
N ASP A 84 -3.90 -8.05 -26.38
CA ASP A 84 -5.20 -8.00 -25.71
C ASP A 84 -6.10 -6.92 -26.34
N LYS A 85 -7.41 -7.18 -26.34
CA LYS A 85 -8.39 -6.24 -26.91
C LYS A 85 -8.69 -5.16 -25.88
N LYS A 86 -8.82 -3.91 -26.36
CA LYS A 86 -9.40 -2.83 -25.55
C LYS A 86 -10.87 -3.16 -25.25
N GLY A 87 -11.13 -3.71 -24.07
CA GLY A 87 -12.43 -4.21 -23.66
C GLY A 87 -12.75 -3.92 -22.19
N LEU A 88 -13.87 -4.49 -21.73
CA LEU A 88 -14.36 -4.28 -20.37
C LEU A 88 -13.36 -4.77 -19.31
N VAL A 89 -12.71 -5.92 -19.55
CA VAL A 89 -11.73 -6.52 -18.63
C VAL A 89 -10.53 -5.60 -18.43
N ASN A 90 -9.91 -5.10 -19.51
CA ASN A 90 -8.78 -4.17 -19.42
C ASN A 90 -9.14 -2.89 -18.64
N ARG A 91 -10.34 -2.34 -18.87
CA ARG A 91 -10.84 -1.19 -18.08
C ARG A 91 -11.08 -1.56 -16.62
N ALA A 92 -11.59 -2.75 -16.34
CA ALA A 92 -11.82 -3.22 -14.98
C ALA A 92 -10.51 -3.32 -14.19
N ILE A 93 -9.45 -3.91 -14.78
CA ILE A 93 -8.10 -3.96 -14.18
C ILE A 93 -7.62 -2.55 -13.81
N LEU A 94 -7.71 -1.60 -14.75
CA LEU A 94 -7.30 -0.21 -14.52
C LEU A 94 -8.07 0.42 -13.36
N TYR A 95 -9.39 0.35 -13.40
CA TYR A 95 -10.23 1.00 -12.39
C TYR A 95 -10.09 0.35 -11.01
N LEU A 96 -10.03 -0.98 -10.94
CA LEU A 96 -9.79 -1.70 -9.68
C LEU A 96 -8.43 -1.28 -9.09
N GLY A 97 -7.37 -1.26 -9.90
CA GLY A 97 -6.05 -0.85 -9.46
C GLY A 97 -5.97 0.61 -8.99
N ILE A 98 -6.60 1.54 -9.71
CA ILE A 98 -6.66 2.96 -9.31
C ILE A 98 -7.46 3.12 -8.02
N ILE A 99 -8.64 2.50 -7.92
CA ILE A 99 -9.48 2.58 -6.72
C ILE A 99 -8.73 1.98 -5.53
N ALA A 100 -8.07 0.84 -5.69
CA ALA A 100 -7.23 0.24 -4.66
C ALA A 100 -6.21 1.25 -4.12
N ALA A 101 -5.45 1.90 -5.01
CA ALA A 101 -4.44 2.89 -4.63
C ALA A 101 -5.04 4.11 -3.91
N ILE A 102 -6.23 4.57 -4.29
CA ILE A 102 -6.93 5.64 -3.55
C ILE A 102 -7.26 5.19 -2.12
N PHE A 103 -7.78 3.98 -1.95
CA PHE A 103 -8.10 3.45 -0.61
C PHE A 103 -6.84 3.22 0.24
N LEU A 104 -5.70 2.93 -0.36
CA LEU A 104 -4.40 2.92 0.33
C LEU A 104 -4.03 4.31 0.87
N ILE A 105 -4.25 5.39 0.10
CA ILE A 105 -4.03 6.77 0.58
C ILE A 105 -4.97 7.08 1.76
N LEU A 106 -6.24 6.72 1.65
CA LEU A 106 -7.22 6.90 2.73
C LEU A 106 -6.82 6.14 4.00
N TYR A 107 -6.37 4.90 3.84
CA TYR A 107 -5.86 4.09 4.93
C TYR A 107 -4.61 4.73 5.58
N ALA A 108 -3.64 5.16 4.77
CA ALA A 108 -2.39 5.73 5.27
C ALA A 108 -2.60 7.07 5.99
N THR A 109 -3.48 7.92 5.47
CA THR A 109 -3.85 9.20 6.11
C THR A 109 -4.62 8.99 7.42
N ALA A 110 -5.50 7.99 7.47
CA ALA A 110 -6.24 7.64 8.68
C ALA A 110 -5.42 6.87 9.73
N LEU A 111 -4.24 6.36 9.39
CA LEU A 111 -3.40 5.60 10.32
C LEU A 111 -2.90 6.50 11.46
N GLY A 112 -3.20 6.12 12.71
CA GLY A 112 -2.86 6.89 13.92
C GLY A 112 -3.77 8.07 14.25
N ALA A 113 -4.79 8.35 13.43
CA ALA A 113 -5.81 9.35 13.78
C ALA A 113 -6.89 8.77 14.70
N GLU A 114 -7.37 9.56 15.65
CA GLU A 114 -8.45 9.17 16.56
C GLU A 114 -9.83 9.59 16.04
N GLY A 115 -10.86 8.80 16.36
CA GLY A 115 -12.25 9.05 15.93
C GLY A 115 -12.88 7.87 15.17
N GLN A 116 -14.21 7.84 15.15
CA GLN A 116 -14.98 6.76 14.52
C GLN A 116 -14.79 6.72 13.01
N ILE A 117 -14.80 7.88 12.35
CA ILE A 117 -14.59 7.99 10.90
C ILE A 117 -13.22 7.44 10.49
N TYR A 118 -12.15 7.83 11.19
CA TYR A 118 -10.80 7.31 10.92
C TYR A 118 -10.68 5.81 11.18
N ARG A 119 -11.41 5.27 12.16
CA ARG A 119 -11.48 3.82 12.41
C ARG A 119 -12.10 3.08 11.23
N LEU A 120 -13.19 3.62 10.67
CA LEU A 120 -13.85 3.07 9.47
C LEU A 120 -12.93 3.15 8.25
N LEU A 121 -12.30 4.31 8.01
CA LEU A 121 -11.34 4.51 6.92
C LEU A 121 -10.17 3.53 7.00
N ARG A 122 -9.65 3.25 8.20
CA ARG A 122 -8.60 2.23 8.35
C ARG A 122 -9.08 0.83 8.02
N ARG A 123 -10.25 0.43 8.54
CA ARG A 123 -10.78 -0.93 8.39
C ARG A 123 -11.15 -1.21 6.93
N TYR A 124 -11.96 -0.35 6.33
CA TYR A 124 -12.40 -0.55 4.95
C TYR A 124 -11.32 -0.17 3.93
N GLY A 125 -10.48 0.82 4.24
CA GLY A 125 -9.37 1.22 3.39
C GLY A 125 -8.42 0.09 3.07
N VAL A 126 -7.93 -0.61 4.09
CA VAL A 126 -7.00 -1.73 3.89
C VAL A 126 -7.66 -2.91 3.19
N ILE A 127 -8.92 -3.21 3.51
CA ILE A 127 -9.67 -4.33 2.91
C ILE A 127 -9.90 -4.07 1.41
N ILE A 128 -10.39 -2.88 1.05
CA ILE A 128 -10.68 -2.54 -0.35
C ILE A 128 -9.38 -2.45 -1.14
N PHE A 129 -8.32 -1.89 -0.56
CA PHE A 129 -6.99 -1.87 -1.18
C PHE A 129 -6.53 -3.27 -1.58
N PHE A 130 -6.49 -4.22 -0.63
CA PHE A 130 -6.03 -5.58 -0.94
C PHE A 130 -6.98 -6.34 -1.86
N ALA A 131 -8.29 -6.24 -1.63
CA ALA A 131 -9.28 -6.93 -2.45
C ALA A 131 -9.22 -6.50 -3.92
N PHE A 132 -9.14 -5.18 -4.18
CA PHE A 132 -9.12 -4.68 -5.55
C PHE A 132 -7.75 -4.84 -6.21
N THR A 133 -6.65 -4.75 -5.45
CA THR A 133 -5.31 -5.08 -5.96
C THR A 133 -5.20 -6.56 -6.35
N TYR A 134 -5.87 -7.45 -5.63
CA TYR A 134 -5.89 -8.89 -5.93
C TYR A 134 -6.79 -9.23 -7.13
N LEU A 135 -7.91 -8.52 -7.29
CA LEU A 135 -8.85 -8.73 -8.40
C LEU A 135 -8.37 -8.12 -9.73
N ALA A 136 -7.58 -7.05 -9.67
CA ALA A 136 -6.94 -6.41 -10.82
C ALA A 136 -5.78 -7.27 -11.35
#